data_AF-A0A8T7A4Y9-F1
#
_entry.id   AF-A0A8T7A4Y9-F1
#
_cell.length_a   1.000
_cell.length_b   1.000
_cell.length_c   1.000
_cell.angle_alpha   90.00
_cell.angle_beta   90.00
_cell.angle_gamma   90.00
#
_symmetry.space_group_name_H-M   'P 1'
#
loop_
_entity.id
_entity.type
_entity.pdbx_description
1 polymer ?
#
loop_
_entity_poly.entity_id
_entity_poly.type
_entity_poly.pdbx_seq_one_letter_code
_entity_poly.pdbx_strand_id
1 'polypeptide(L)' 'MSYNKNKSNNNSTELPVKPTPPEPYECCERGCDPCVHDYYAKSLARWEKRVAEIQKHQQKVMIKKALRK' A
#
# COMPACT_ATOMS: atom_id res chain seq x y z
N MET A 1 -13.63 -0.86 20.36
CA MET A 1 -13.18 -1.46 19.08
C MET A 1 -12.22 -0.50 18.39
N SER A 2 -10.92 -0.78 18.42
CA SER A 2 -9.88 0.08 17.84
C SER A 2 -9.57 -0.35 16.41
N TYR A 3 -10.15 0.33 15.42
CA TYR A 3 -9.70 0.18 14.04
C TYR A 3 -8.38 0.93 13.86
N ASN A 4 -7.33 0.18 13.49
CA ASN A 4 -5.98 0.70 13.24
C ASN A 4 -6.00 1.75 12.13
N LYS A 5 -5.93 3.01 12.57
CA LYS A 5 -5.80 4.19 11.71
C LYS A 5 -4.39 4.19 11.11
N ASN A 6 -4.22 3.55 9.96
CA ASN A 6 -2.96 3.53 9.21
C ASN A 6 -2.62 4.96 8.76
N LYS A 7 -1.86 5.63 9.63
CA LYS A 7 -1.37 7.00 9.50
C LYS A 7 -0.34 7.04 8.37
N SER A 8 -0.72 7.65 7.25
CA SER A 8 0.16 7.91 6.11
C SER A 8 1.27 8.87 6.56
N ASN A 9 2.43 8.33 6.94
CA ASN A 9 3.60 9.13 7.28
C ASN A 9 4.24 9.67 6.00
N ASN A 10 4.30 11.01 5.90
CA ASN A 10 4.84 11.77 4.78
C ASN A 10 6.38 11.78 4.78
N ASN A 11 7.02 10.62 4.62
CA ASN A 11 8.46 10.54 4.34
C ASN A 11 8.67 10.10 2.89
N SER A 12 9.08 11.05 2.04
CA SER A 12 9.18 10.91 0.58
C SER A 12 10.21 9.88 0.07
N THR A 13 10.91 9.18 0.95
CA THR A 13 11.94 8.17 0.64
C THR A 13 11.59 6.76 1.12
N GLU A 14 10.58 6.59 1.97
CA GLU A 14 10.19 5.30 2.53
C GLU A 14 9.05 4.66 1.73
N LEU A 15 9.09 3.33 1.60
CA LEU A 15 8.00 2.59 0.97
C LEU A 15 6.72 2.74 1.83
N PRO A 16 5.54 2.93 1.21
CA PRO A 16 4.29 3.01 1.96
C PRO A 16 4.04 1.70 2.70
N VAL A 17 3.37 1.77 3.84
CA VAL A 17 2.99 0.58 4.62
C VAL A 17 1.94 -0.22 3.85
N LYS A 18 2.13 -1.54 3.78
CA LYS A 18 1.17 -2.44 3.13
C LYS A 18 -0.17 -2.44 3.88
N PRO A 19 -1.32 -2.35 3.19
CA PRO A 19 -2.63 -2.51 3.83
C PRO A 19 -2.73 -3.86 4.52
N THR A 20 -3.29 -3.88 5.73
CA THR A 20 -3.60 -5.11 6.46
C THR A 20 -4.88 -5.74 5.89
N PRO A 21 -4.92 -7.07 5.66
CA PRO A 21 -6.15 -7.75 5.27
C PRO A 21 -7.22 -7.59 6.36
N PRO A 22 -8.51 -7.57 5.98
CA PRO A 22 -9.59 -7.56 6.95
C PRO A 22 -9.66 -8.91 7.65
N GLU A 23 -10.03 -8.88 8.91
CA GLU A 23 -10.28 -10.07 9.71
C GLU A 23 -11.61 -10.75 9.30
N PRO A 24 -11.77 -12.07 9.54
CA PRO A 24 -12.99 -12.79 9.15
C PRO A 24 -14.28 -12.18 9.72
N TYR A 25 -14.23 -11.69 10.96
CA TYR A 25 -15.37 -11.07 11.65
C TYR A 25 -15.75 -9.68 11.10
N GLU A 26 -14.89 -9.05 10.30
CA GLU A 26 -15.23 -7.81 9.59
C GLU A 26 -16.08 -8.11 8.33
N CYS A 27 -16.02 -9.34 7.82
CA CYS A 27 -16.88 -9.78 6.75
C CYS A 27 -18.28 -10.07 7.30
N CYS A 28 -19.29 -9.45 6.68
CA CYS A 28 -20.68 -9.67 7.07
C CYS A 28 -21.20 -11.07 6.73
N GLU A 29 -20.46 -11.86 5.93
CA GLU A 29 -20.80 -13.19 5.37
C GLU A 29 -22.17 -13.28 4.66
N ARG A 30 -22.80 -12.15 4.37
CA ARG A 30 -24.15 -12.03 3.77
C ARG A 30 -24.13 -11.63 2.30
N GLY A 31 -22.98 -11.62 1.65
CA GLY A 31 -22.83 -11.19 0.25
C GLY A 31 -23.01 -9.67 0.06
N CYS A 32 -22.52 -8.86 1.00
CA CYS A 32 -22.55 -7.39 0.91
C CYS A 32 -21.74 -6.88 -0.31
N ASP A 33 -22.27 -5.91 -1.07
CA ASP A 33 -21.56 -5.21 -2.17
C ASP A 33 -21.60 -3.68 -1.95
N PRO A 34 -20.44 -3.01 -1.80
CA PRO A 34 -19.08 -3.56 -1.82
C PRO A 34 -18.68 -4.27 -0.52
N CYS A 35 -18.00 -5.40 -0.65
CA CYS A 35 -17.48 -6.20 0.46
C CYS A 35 -16.23 -5.56 1.08
N VAL A 36 -15.93 -5.87 2.35
CA VAL A 36 -14.68 -5.45 3.01
C VAL A 36 -13.43 -5.91 2.23
N HIS A 37 -13.51 -7.07 1.58
CA HIS A 37 -12.46 -7.57 0.70
C HIS A 37 -12.26 -6.70 -0.55
N ASP A 38 -13.32 -6.08 -1.07
CA ASP A 38 -13.22 -5.18 -2.23
C ASP A 38 -12.49 -3.88 -1.86
N TYR A 39 -12.78 -3.34 -0.67
CA TYR A 39 -12.06 -2.19 -0.15
C TYR A 39 -10.59 -2.50 0.10
N TYR A 40 -10.28 -3.69 0.62
CA TYR A 40 -8.92 -4.16 0.78
C TYR A 40 -8.20 -4.31 -0.57
N ALA A 41 -8.83 -4.96 -1.56
CA ALA A 41 -8.26 -5.13 -2.90
C ALA A 41 -7.96 -3.78 -3.56
N LYS A 42 -8.87 -2.80 -3.46
CA LYS A 42 -8.66 -1.43 -3.96
C LYS A 42 -7.49 -0.74 -3.24
N SER A 43 -7.35 -0.94 -1.94
CA SER A 43 -6.25 -0.36 -1.15
C SER A 43 -4.91 -1.02 -1.48
N LEU A 44 -4.90 -2.32 -1.67
CA LEU A 44 -3.72 -3.09 -2.06
C LEU A 44 -3.24 -2.67 -3.46
N ALA A 45 -4.13 -2.55 -4.44
CA ALA A 45 -3.78 -2.09 -5.78
C ALA A 45 -3.15 -0.69 -5.79
N ARG A 46 -3.66 0.23 -4.95
CA ARG A 46 -3.07 1.57 -4.78
C ARG A 46 -1.66 1.49 -4.17
N TRP A 47 -1.47 0.63 -3.17
CA TRP A 47 -0.17 0.42 -2.53
C TRP A 47 0.86 -0.16 -3.51
N GLU A 48 0.49 -1.20 -4.25
CA GLU A 48 1.37 -1.84 -5.24
C GLU A 48 1.84 -0.85 -6.30
N LYS A 49 0.92 -0.05 -6.84
CA LYS A 49 1.25 1.02 -7.80
C LYS A 49 2.26 2.00 -7.22
N ARG A 50 2.07 2.43 -5.97
CA ARG A 50 2.96 3.38 -5.30
C ARG A 50 4.35 2.79 -5.04
N VAL A 51 4.42 1.52 -4.60
CA VAL A 51 5.68 0.81 -4.39
C VAL A 51 6.45 0.68 -5.70
N ALA A 52 5.80 0.29 -6.80
CA ALA A 52 6.44 0.16 -8.10
C ALA A 52 7.02 1.49 -8.60
N GLU A 53 6.30 2.60 -8.41
CA GLU A 53 6.80 3.94 -8.75
C GLU A 53 8.04 4.32 -7.95
N ILE A 54 8.02 4.07 -6.63
CA ILE A 54 9.15 4.37 -5.75
C ILE A 54 10.36 3.51 -6.10
N GLN A 55 10.19 2.20 -6.29
CA GLN A 55 11.27 1.30 -6.66
C GLN A 55 11.93 1.69 -7.99
N LYS A 56 11.12 2.01 -9.01
CA LYS A 56 11.61 2.50 -10.30
C LYS A 56 12.39 3.80 -10.17
N HIS A 57 11.91 4.72 -9.32
CA HIS A 57 12.60 5.97 -9.04
C HIS A 57 13.93 5.73 -8.31
N GLN A 58 13.92 4.93 -7.24
CA GLN A 58 15.12 4.56 -6.48
C GLN A 58 16.16 3.90 -7.38
N GLN A 59 15.77 2.94 -8.23
CA GLN A 59 16.68 2.27 -9.15
C GLN A 59 17.32 3.27 -10.13
N LYS A 60 16.54 4.19 -10.71
CA LYS A 60 17.07 5.25 -11.58
C LYS A 60 18.04 6.18 -10.85
N VAL A 61 17.73 6.55 -9.61
CA VAL A 61 18.60 7.39 -8.76
C VAL A 61 19.91 6.67 -8.48
N MET A 62 19.86 5.39 -8.11
CA MET A 62 21.04 4.57 -7.82
C MET A 62 21.92 4.41 -9.07
N ILE A 63 21.34 4.13 -10.24
CA ILE A 63 22.08 4.03 -11.50
C ILE A 63 22.71 5.37 -11.89
N LYS A 64 21.97 6.48 -11.83
CA LYS A 64 22.53 7.81 -12.10
C LYS A 64 23.67 8.17 -11.17
N LYS A 65 23.59 7.79 -9.89
CA LYS A 65 24.65 8.01 -8.92
C LYS A 65 25.91 7.20 -9.26
N ALA A 66 25.75 5.95 -9.69
CA ALA A 66 26.86 5.10 -10.12
C ALA A 66 27.55 5.62 -11.38
N LEU A 67 26.79 6.18 -12.35
CA LEU A 67 27.32 6.75 -13.59
C LEU A 67 28.07 8.09 -13.42
N ARG A 68 27.87 8.77 -12.29
CA ARG A 68 28.50 10.08 -12.01
C ARG A 68 29.84 9.96 -11.26
N LYS A 69 30.31 8.74 -10.99
CA LYS A 69 31.58 8.44 -10.32
C LYS A 69 32.57 7.93 -11.35
#